data_AF-A0A5F5PQQ1-F1
#
_entry.id   AF-A0A5F5PQQ1-F1
#
_cell.length_a   1.000
_cell.length_b   1.000
_cell.length_c   1.000
_cell.angle_alpha   90.00
_cell.angle_beta   90.00
_cell.angle_gamma   90.00
#
_symmetry.space_group_name_H-M   'P 1'
#
loop_
_entity.id
_entity.type
_entity.pdbx_description
1 polymer ?
#
loop_
_entity_poly.entity_id
_entity_poly.type
_entity_poly.pdbx_seq_one_letter_code
_entity_poly.pdbx_strand_id
1 'polypeptide(L)'
;MPISQMGKPGRGDQKSAASQKPRSRGIFHSLFCCVCRDDGEALPAHSGAPLLVEENGAVPKQTPVQYLLPEAKAQDSDKICVVIDLDETLVHSSFKPVNNADFIIPVEIDGVVHQVYVLKRPHVDEFLQRMGELFECVLFTASLAKYADPVADLLDKWGAFRARLFRESCVFHRGNYVKDLSRLGRDLRRVLILDNSPASYVFHPDNAVPVASWFDNMSDTELHDLLPFFEQLSRVDDVYSVLRQPRPGS
;
A
#
# COMPACT_ATOMS: atom_id res chain seq x y z
N MET A 1 7.19 6.73 -70.07
CA MET A 1 7.12 5.99 -71.36
C MET A 1 8.30 5.03 -71.41
N PRO A 2 8.06 3.72 -71.31
CA PRO A 2 9.05 2.69 -71.00
C PRO A 2 9.50 1.93 -72.26
N ILE A 3 10.57 1.15 -72.15
CA ILE A 3 10.76 -0.04 -72.99
C ILE A 3 10.73 -1.27 -72.08
N SER A 4 9.78 -2.13 -72.40
CA SER A 4 9.49 -3.44 -71.85
C SER A 4 10.45 -4.49 -72.43
N GLN A 5 10.80 -5.54 -71.66
CA GLN A 5 10.39 -6.90 -72.01
C GLN A 5 10.75 -7.93 -70.92
N MET A 6 9.87 -8.93 -70.86
CA MET A 6 9.68 -10.00 -69.88
C MET A 6 10.56 -11.22 -70.13
N GLY A 7 10.82 -11.98 -69.06
CA GLY A 7 11.21 -13.39 -69.09
C GLY A 7 11.12 -14.05 -67.70
N LYS A 8 10.08 -14.83 -67.46
CA LYS A 8 9.88 -15.82 -66.35
C LYS A 8 9.99 -17.24 -66.95
N PRO A 9 9.93 -18.37 -66.21
CA PRO A 9 10.14 -18.62 -64.77
C PRO A 9 11.07 -19.85 -64.49
N GLY A 10 11.60 -19.96 -63.27
CA GLY A 10 12.27 -21.18 -62.77
C GLY A 10 11.68 -21.61 -61.42
N ARG A 11 11.23 -22.86 -61.35
CA ARG A 11 10.56 -23.54 -60.22
C ARG A 11 11.60 -24.07 -59.22
N GLY A 12 11.32 -23.97 -57.92
CA GLY A 12 12.11 -24.62 -56.87
C GLY A 12 11.37 -24.61 -55.54
N ASP A 13 10.76 -25.74 -55.20
CA ASP A 13 10.19 -26.04 -53.88
C ASP A 13 11.30 -26.14 -52.82
N GLN A 14 11.08 -25.58 -51.63
CA GLN A 14 11.48 -26.23 -50.37
C GLN A 14 10.75 -25.66 -49.15
N LYS A 15 10.51 -26.59 -48.23
CA LYS A 15 9.58 -26.56 -47.09
C LYS A 15 10.15 -25.84 -45.86
N SER A 16 9.21 -25.35 -45.05
CA SER A 16 9.19 -25.25 -43.58
C SER A 16 10.40 -24.71 -42.80
N ALA A 17 10.18 -23.61 -42.08
CA ALA A 17 10.30 -23.60 -40.62
C ALA A 17 9.58 -22.37 -40.04
N ALA A 18 8.44 -22.59 -39.39
CA ALA A 18 7.82 -21.61 -38.52
C ALA A 18 8.70 -21.47 -37.27
N SER A 19 9.43 -20.36 -37.15
CA SER A 19 10.16 -20.06 -35.92
C SER A 19 9.18 -19.45 -34.91
N GLN A 20 8.88 -20.25 -33.89
CA GLN A 20 7.99 -19.91 -32.79
C GLN A 20 8.59 -18.75 -31.99
N LYS A 21 7.78 -17.71 -31.78
CA LYS A 21 8.07 -16.62 -30.83
C LYS A 21 8.34 -17.22 -29.45
N PRO A 22 9.44 -16.87 -28.75
CA PRO A 22 9.55 -17.19 -27.34
C PRO A 22 8.55 -16.33 -26.58
N ARG A 23 7.47 -16.97 -26.10
CA ARG A 23 6.57 -16.41 -25.10
C ARG A 23 7.32 -16.44 -23.76
N SER A 24 8.09 -15.39 -23.44
CA SER A 24 8.56 -15.22 -22.07
C SER A 24 7.36 -14.76 -21.23
N ARG A 25 6.83 -15.69 -20.42
CA ARG A 25 5.96 -15.33 -19.30
C ARG A 25 6.87 -14.75 -18.21
N GLY A 26 7.12 -13.45 -18.30
CA GLY A 26 7.69 -12.69 -17.18
C GLY A 26 6.62 -12.50 -16.12
N ILE A 27 6.77 -13.18 -14.99
CA ILE A 27 5.95 -12.97 -13.80
C ILE A 27 6.59 -11.77 -13.09
N PHE A 28 6.18 -10.55 -13.45
CA PHE A 28 6.60 -9.36 -12.72
C PHE A 28 5.83 -9.34 -11.39
N HIS A 29 6.53 -9.60 -10.29
CA HIS A 29 5.98 -9.45 -8.95
C HIS A 29 5.71 -7.96 -8.70
N SER A 30 4.43 -7.62 -8.51
CA SER A 30 3.96 -6.24 -8.40
C SER A 30 4.59 -5.53 -7.19
N LEU A 31 5.46 -4.56 -7.47
CA LEU A 31 5.97 -3.64 -6.43
C LEU A 31 4.90 -2.63 -5.99
N PHE A 32 3.91 -2.40 -6.85
CA PHE A 32 2.70 -1.61 -6.60
C PHE A 32 1.52 -2.56 -6.68
N CYS A 33 0.87 -2.89 -5.57
CA CYS A 33 -0.18 -3.90 -5.59
C CYS A 33 -1.52 -3.30 -6.06
N CYS A 34 -1.94 -3.65 -7.28
CA CYS A 34 -3.34 -3.91 -7.62
C CYS A 34 -3.42 -4.82 -8.86
N VAL A 35 -4.14 -5.94 -8.69
CA VAL A 35 -4.63 -6.98 -9.64
C VAL A 35 -4.01 -8.36 -9.42
N CYS A 36 -4.66 -9.16 -8.54
CA CYS A 36 -4.56 -10.62 -8.59
C CYS A 36 -5.73 -11.14 -9.44
N ARG A 37 -5.42 -11.89 -10.50
CA ARG A 37 -6.39 -12.68 -11.27
C ARG A 37 -6.85 -13.87 -10.44
N ASP A 38 -8.16 -14.04 -10.41
CA ASP A 38 -8.85 -15.21 -9.87
C ASP A 38 -8.62 -16.41 -10.79
N ASP A 39 -7.89 -17.41 -10.31
CA ASP A 39 -7.90 -18.75 -10.90
C ASP A 39 -8.25 -19.71 -9.75
N GLY A 40 -9.52 -20.11 -9.72
CA GLY A 40 -10.06 -21.03 -8.74
C GLY A 40 -9.61 -22.47 -8.98
N GLU A 41 -9.26 -23.17 -7.91
CA GLU A 41 -9.30 -24.63 -7.87
C GLU A 41 -9.59 -25.15 -6.46
N ALA A 42 -10.37 -26.22 -6.40
CA ALA A 42 -11.13 -26.68 -5.24
C ALA A 42 -10.32 -27.48 -4.21
N LEU A 43 -10.76 -27.41 -2.95
CA LEU A 43 -10.28 -28.20 -1.80
C LEU A 43 -10.80 -29.66 -1.86
N PRO A 44 -10.03 -30.64 -1.35
CA PRO A 44 -10.62 -31.86 -0.79
C PRO A 44 -10.66 -31.82 0.75
N ALA A 45 -11.85 -32.09 1.27
CA ALA A 45 -12.13 -32.34 2.68
C ALA A 45 -11.79 -33.79 3.07
N HIS A 46 -11.19 -34.00 4.24
CA HIS A 46 -11.19 -35.22 5.09
C HIS A 46 -10.34 -34.89 6.33
N SER A 47 -10.55 -35.33 7.57
CA SER A 47 -11.60 -36.02 8.31
C SER A 47 -11.21 -35.83 9.79
N GLY A 48 -12.18 -35.85 10.71
CA GLY A 48 -11.96 -35.47 12.11
C GLY A 48 -11.24 -36.48 13.02
N ALA A 49 -10.84 -35.89 14.17
CA ALA A 49 -10.63 -36.46 15.52
C ALA A 49 -9.23 -36.96 15.91
N PRO A 50 -8.85 -36.95 17.22
CA PRO A 50 -9.44 -36.24 18.37
C PRO A 50 -8.45 -35.32 19.12
N LEU A 51 -9.02 -34.41 19.93
CA LEU A 51 -8.33 -33.63 20.95
C LEU A 51 -7.67 -34.57 21.97
N LEU A 52 -6.34 -34.50 22.09
CA LEU A 52 -5.64 -34.97 23.29
C LEU A 52 -5.41 -33.77 24.19
N VAL A 53 -6.20 -33.73 25.27
CA VAL A 53 -6.00 -32.83 26.40
C VAL A 53 -4.86 -33.43 27.22
N GLU A 54 -3.68 -32.83 27.17
CA GLU A 54 -2.69 -33.05 28.23
C GLU A 54 -2.97 -32.06 29.35
N GLU A 55 -3.57 -32.59 30.41
CA GLU A 55 -3.67 -31.98 31.73
C GLU A 55 -2.26 -31.88 32.32
N ASN A 56 -1.64 -30.71 32.18
CA ASN A 56 -0.54 -30.27 33.03
C ASN A 56 -0.65 -28.75 33.19
N GLY A 57 -0.96 -28.31 34.41
CA GLY A 57 -1.22 -26.93 34.81
C GLY A 57 -0.01 -26.00 34.73
N ALA A 58 0.53 -25.80 33.53
CA ALA A 58 1.40 -24.67 33.22
C ALA A 58 0.55 -23.60 32.53
N VAL A 59 0.36 -22.46 33.21
CA VAL A 59 -0.10 -21.23 32.56
C VAL A 59 0.78 -21.05 31.31
N PRO A 60 0.22 -20.92 30.10
CA PRO A 60 1.02 -20.63 28.92
C PRO A 60 1.86 -19.41 29.27
N LYS A 61 3.19 -19.54 29.28
CA LYS A 61 4.08 -18.38 29.37
C LYS A 61 3.70 -17.51 28.18
N GLN A 62 2.94 -16.45 28.43
CA GLN A 62 2.58 -15.48 27.42
C GLN A 62 3.90 -14.98 26.83
N THR A 63 4.20 -15.40 25.60
CA THR A 63 5.25 -14.78 24.82
C THR A 63 4.95 -13.29 24.83
N PRO A 64 5.91 -12.41 25.15
CA PRO A 64 5.66 -10.98 25.14
C PRO A 64 5.09 -10.62 23.77
N VAL A 65 3.91 -10.00 23.74
CA VAL A 65 3.32 -9.53 22.50
C VAL A 65 4.24 -8.44 21.98
N GLN A 66 5.00 -8.75 20.93
CA GLN A 66 5.89 -7.77 20.30
C GLN A 66 5.05 -6.87 19.40
N TYR A 67 4.87 -5.63 19.82
CA TYR A 67 4.22 -4.59 19.03
C TYR A 67 5.13 -4.10 17.89
N LEU A 68 4.51 -3.56 16.84
CA LEU A 68 5.17 -3.01 15.66
C LEU A 68 5.87 -1.67 15.96
N LEU A 69 5.33 -0.88 16.88
CA LEU A 69 5.92 0.38 17.30
C LEU A 69 6.54 0.25 18.69
N PRO A 70 7.64 0.99 18.95
CA PRO A 70 8.11 1.19 20.31
C PRO A 70 7.11 2.03 21.12
N GLU A 71 7.40 2.19 22.41
CA GLU A 71 6.70 3.19 23.24
C GLU A 71 6.76 4.58 22.58
N ALA A 72 5.65 5.31 22.65
CA ALA A 72 5.57 6.66 22.11
C ALA A 72 6.58 7.58 22.82
N LYS A 73 7.17 8.51 22.05
CA LYS A 73 8.01 9.56 22.64
C LYS A 73 7.15 10.48 23.49
N ALA A 74 7.75 11.12 24.50
CA ALA A 74 7.02 11.98 25.44
C ALA A 74 6.22 13.10 24.76
N GLN A 75 6.72 13.69 23.66
CA GLN A 75 5.98 14.73 22.92
C GLN A 75 4.79 14.21 22.09
N ASP A 76 4.71 12.89 21.89
CA ASP A 76 3.67 12.23 21.09
C ASP A 76 2.73 11.37 21.97
N SER A 77 3.00 11.22 23.27
CA SER A 77 2.28 10.30 24.17
C SER A 77 0.78 10.60 24.31
N ASP A 78 0.42 11.88 24.24
CA ASP A 78 -0.97 12.33 24.37
C ASP A 78 -1.64 12.52 23.02
N LYS A 79 -0.91 12.32 21.90
CA LYS A 79 -1.46 12.47 20.56
C LYS A 79 -2.19 11.20 20.12
N ILE A 80 -3.12 11.36 19.20
CA ILE A 80 -3.67 10.23 18.44
C ILE A 80 -2.59 9.74 17.47
N CYS A 81 -2.48 8.42 17.33
CA CYS A 81 -1.64 7.78 16.32
C CYS A 81 -2.41 7.71 14.99
N VAL A 82 -1.80 8.17 13.90
CA VAL A 82 -2.41 8.08 12.57
C VAL A 82 -1.52 7.26 11.67
N VAL A 83 -2.05 6.11 11.25
CA VAL A 83 -1.45 5.30 10.19
C VAL A 83 -1.83 5.90 8.84
N ILE A 84 -0.83 6.23 8.03
CA ILE A 84 -1.01 6.85 6.72
C ILE A 84 -0.40 5.95 5.65
N ASP A 85 -1.20 5.60 4.65
CA ASP A 85 -0.74 4.85 3.48
C ASP A 85 0.07 5.71 2.50
N LEU A 86 0.80 5.08 1.58
CA LEU A 86 1.68 5.76 0.63
C LEU A 86 1.08 5.83 -0.77
N ASP A 87 0.99 4.69 -1.43
CA ASP A 87 0.66 4.57 -2.85
C ASP A 87 -0.85 4.75 -3.06
N GLU A 88 -1.24 5.53 -4.07
CA GLU A 88 -2.60 5.99 -4.33
C GLU A 88 -3.26 6.80 -3.19
N THR A 89 -2.56 7.05 -2.09
CA THR A 89 -3.00 7.91 -0.98
C THR A 89 -2.26 9.26 -1.00
N LEU A 90 -0.93 9.25 -0.92
CA LEU A 90 -0.07 10.46 -0.90
C LEU A 90 0.65 10.69 -2.23
N VAL A 91 0.94 9.62 -2.95
CA VAL A 91 1.68 9.63 -4.22
C VAL A 91 1.11 8.58 -5.15
N HIS A 92 1.45 8.68 -6.44
CA HIS A 92 1.24 7.60 -7.41
C HIS A 92 2.56 7.31 -8.11
N SER A 93 2.84 6.02 -8.31
CA SER A 93 4.12 5.55 -8.84
C SER A 93 3.95 4.60 -10.01
N SER A 94 4.85 4.72 -10.99
CA SER A 94 4.81 3.92 -12.20
C SER A 94 6.20 3.54 -12.71
N PHE A 95 6.33 2.33 -13.25
CA PHE A 95 7.51 1.93 -14.03
C PHE A 95 7.51 2.49 -15.45
N LYS A 96 6.35 2.96 -15.94
CA LYS A 96 6.29 3.63 -17.23
C LYS A 96 6.78 5.07 -17.04
N PRO A 97 7.63 5.59 -17.94
CA PRO A 97 8.03 6.99 -17.90
C PRO A 97 6.83 7.93 -17.86
N VAL A 98 6.85 8.85 -16.90
CA VAL A 98 5.85 9.90 -16.73
C VAL A 98 6.53 11.24 -16.95
N ASN A 99 5.95 12.09 -17.79
CA ASN A 99 6.44 13.46 -17.97
C ASN A 99 6.15 14.26 -16.71
N ASN A 100 7.10 15.11 -16.29
CA ASN A 100 6.98 15.95 -15.09
C ASN A 100 6.76 15.17 -13.79
N ALA A 101 7.36 13.97 -13.66
CA ALA A 101 7.43 13.28 -12.38
C ALA A 101 8.12 14.17 -11.33
N ASP A 102 7.59 14.20 -10.11
CA ASP A 102 8.18 14.91 -8.99
C ASP A 102 9.49 14.25 -8.55
N PHE A 103 9.50 12.91 -8.50
CA PHE A 103 10.67 12.11 -8.16
C PHE A 103 10.89 11.00 -9.17
N ILE A 104 12.16 10.62 -9.33
CA ILE A 104 12.56 9.41 -10.07
C ILE A 104 13.46 8.59 -9.16
N ILE A 105 12.98 7.43 -8.73
CA ILE A 105 13.65 6.57 -7.76
C ILE A 105 14.21 5.33 -8.48
N PRO A 106 15.54 5.08 -8.44
CA PRO A 106 16.10 3.84 -8.91
C PRO A 106 15.81 2.72 -7.92
N VAL A 107 15.12 1.67 -8.36
CA VAL A 107 14.79 0.51 -7.53
C VAL A 107 15.38 -0.75 -8.18
N GLU A 108 16.19 -1.49 -7.43
CA GLU A 108 16.73 -2.77 -7.88
C GLU A 108 15.69 -3.89 -7.72
N ILE A 109 15.46 -4.64 -8.80
CA ILE A 109 14.54 -5.79 -8.86
C ILE A 109 15.31 -6.89 -9.57
N ASP A 110 15.53 -8.02 -8.89
CA ASP A 110 16.22 -9.18 -9.44
C ASP A 110 17.59 -8.83 -10.08
N GLY A 111 18.34 -7.93 -9.44
CA GLY A 111 19.66 -7.48 -9.91
C GLY A 111 19.62 -6.42 -11.03
N VAL A 112 18.43 -5.98 -11.45
CA VAL A 112 18.25 -4.95 -12.49
C VAL A 112 17.68 -3.68 -11.87
N VAL A 113 18.31 -2.54 -12.14
CA VAL A 113 17.81 -1.25 -11.69
C VAL A 113 16.72 -0.76 -12.63
N HIS A 114 15.53 -0.52 -12.09
CA HIS A 114 14.39 0.07 -12.77
C HIS A 114 14.14 1.47 -12.24
N GLN A 115 13.79 2.41 -13.13
CA GLN A 115 13.37 3.75 -12.72
C GLN A 115 11.88 3.73 -12.38
N VAL A 116 11.54 4.20 -11.18
CA VAL A 116 10.17 4.43 -10.73
C VAL A 116 9.90 5.92 -10.77
N TYR A 117 8.88 6.32 -11.52
CA TYR A 117 8.44 7.70 -11.66
C TYR A 117 7.30 7.94 -10.67
N VAL A 118 7.47 8.96 -9.81
CA VAL A 118 6.55 9.25 -8.71
C VAL A 118 5.94 10.62 -8.93
N LEU A 119 4.61 10.69 -8.87
CA LEU A 119 3.85 11.93 -8.81
C LEU A 119 3.35 12.16 -7.38
N LYS A 120 3.41 13.41 -6.93
CA LYS A 120 2.85 13.83 -5.65
C LYS A 120 1.37 14.16 -5.82
N ARG A 121 0.54 13.65 -4.92
CA ARG A 121 -0.85 14.09 -4.83
C ARG A 121 -0.88 15.59 -4.50
N PRO A 122 -1.75 16.40 -5.13
CA PRO A 122 -1.93 17.79 -4.75
C PRO A 122 -2.11 17.96 -3.23
N HIS A 123 -1.58 19.05 -2.69
CA HIS A 123 -1.65 19.39 -1.25
C HIS A 123 -0.90 18.45 -0.28
N VAL A 124 -0.18 17.42 -0.75
CA VAL A 124 0.52 16.47 0.14
C VAL A 124 1.55 17.12 1.08
N ASP A 125 2.23 18.19 0.63
CA ASP A 125 3.19 18.93 1.44
C ASP A 125 2.48 19.61 2.64
N GLU A 126 1.42 20.37 2.37
CA GLU A 126 0.58 21.02 3.39
C GLU A 126 -0.02 19.98 4.35
N PHE A 127 -0.52 18.88 3.77
CA PHE A 127 -1.12 17.79 4.52
C PHE A 127 -0.14 17.16 5.51
N LEU A 128 1.04 16.71 5.05
CA LEU A 128 2.01 16.04 5.93
C LEU A 128 2.59 16.98 6.98
N GLN A 129 2.86 18.25 6.62
CA GLN A 129 3.28 19.24 7.59
C GLN A 129 2.26 19.35 8.72
N ARG A 130 0.98 19.51 8.37
CA ARG A 130 -0.07 19.71 9.38
C ARG A 130 -0.34 18.46 10.19
N MET A 131 -0.37 17.29 9.56
CA MET A 131 -0.57 16.01 10.22
C MET A 131 0.55 15.70 11.23
N GLY A 132 1.81 16.01 10.88
CA GLY A 132 2.97 15.82 11.76
C GLY A 132 2.96 16.68 13.03
N GLU A 133 2.26 17.82 13.00
CA GLU A 133 2.02 18.66 14.17
C GLU A 133 0.93 18.08 15.07
N LEU A 134 -0.19 17.66 14.47
CA LEU A 134 -1.39 17.21 15.16
C LEU A 134 -1.26 15.81 15.79
N PHE A 135 -0.52 14.91 15.13
CA PHE A 135 -0.57 13.48 15.43
C PHE A 135 0.80 12.83 15.61
N GLU A 136 0.80 11.63 16.18
CA GLU A 136 1.89 10.66 16.00
C GLU A 136 1.68 9.95 14.65
N CYS A 137 2.26 10.49 13.57
CA CYS A 137 2.08 9.90 12.24
C CYS A 137 2.99 8.69 12.04
N VAL A 138 2.45 7.62 11.46
CA VAL A 138 3.16 6.40 11.10
C VAL A 138 2.92 6.12 9.63
N LEU A 139 3.98 6.10 8.83
CA LEU A 139 3.88 5.58 7.46
C LEU A 139 3.68 4.07 7.57
N PHE A 140 2.60 3.54 7.02
CA PHE A 140 2.41 2.10 6.91
C PHE A 140 1.95 1.79 5.50
N THR A 141 2.80 1.11 4.73
CA THR A 141 2.52 0.76 3.33
C THR A 141 2.65 -0.74 3.09
N ALA A 142 1.87 -1.26 2.14
CA ALA A 142 2.06 -2.61 1.63
C ALA A 142 3.23 -2.70 0.61
N SER A 143 3.96 -1.62 0.36
CA SER A 143 5.13 -1.58 -0.51
C SER A 143 6.41 -1.99 0.22
N LEU A 144 7.47 -2.32 -0.54
CA LEU A 144 8.76 -2.68 0.03
C LEU A 144 9.57 -1.44 0.41
N ALA A 145 10.32 -1.52 1.51
CA ALA A 145 11.20 -0.45 2.00
C ALA A 145 12.15 0.12 0.92
N LYS A 146 12.73 -0.73 0.06
CA LYS A 146 13.63 -0.33 -1.04
C LYS A 146 13.06 0.72 -2.01
N TYR A 147 11.73 0.87 -2.04
CA TYR A 147 11.03 1.91 -2.77
C TYR A 147 10.47 2.97 -1.82
N ALA A 148 9.78 2.53 -0.76
CA ALA A 148 9.02 3.42 0.12
C ALA A 148 9.91 4.34 0.97
N ASP A 149 11.09 3.88 1.41
CA ASP A 149 12.03 4.72 2.16
C ASP A 149 12.53 5.91 1.34
N PRO A 150 13.09 5.73 0.12
CA PRO A 150 13.49 6.85 -0.72
C PRO A 150 12.37 7.85 -1.02
N VAL A 151 11.13 7.37 -1.22
CA VAL A 151 9.97 8.26 -1.44
C VAL A 151 9.67 9.04 -0.17
N ALA A 152 9.59 8.37 0.99
CA ALA A 152 9.32 9.00 2.26
C ALA A 152 10.38 10.05 2.64
N ASP A 153 11.66 9.79 2.35
CA ASP A 153 12.75 10.73 2.58
C ASP A 153 12.60 12.04 1.78
N LEU A 154 12.08 11.97 0.55
CA LEU A 154 11.85 13.14 -0.30
C LEU A 154 10.53 13.85 0.02
N LEU A 155 9.54 13.11 0.53
CA LEU A 155 8.20 13.61 0.82
C LEU A 155 8.13 14.30 2.20
N ASP A 156 8.70 13.67 3.23
CA ASP A 156 8.59 14.13 4.62
C ASP A 156 9.72 15.11 5.01
N LYS A 157 9.50 16.39 4.70
CA LYS A 157 10.44 17.48 4.99
C LYS A 157 10.41 17.94 6.45
N TRP A 158 9.43 17.49 7.24
CA TRP A 158 9.16 18.00 8.59
C TRP A 158 9.38 16.93 9.68
N GLY A 159 9.74 15.70 9.29
CA GLY A 159 9.82 14.57 10.20
C GLY A 159 8.46 14.20 10.79
N ALA A 160 7.39 14.36 10.00
CA ALA A 160 6.03 14.00 10.36
C ALA A 160 5.94 12.52 10.74
N PHE A 161 6.56 11.63 9.96
CA PHE A 161 6.54 10.19 10.23
C PHE A 161 7.48 9.83 11.38
N ARG A 162 6.90 9.37 12.49
CA ARG A 162 7.63 8.91 13.69
C ARG A 162 8.19 7.50 13.51
N ALA A 163 7.55 6.70 12.66
CA ALA A 163 7.95 5.36 12.28
C ALA A 163 7.50 5.05 10.85
N ARG A 164 8.15 4.05 10.24
CA ARG A 164 7.81 3.51 8.92
C ARG A 164 7.65 2.01 9.02
N LEU A 165 6.51 1.51 8.55
CA LEU A 165 6.14 0.11 8.51
C LEU A 165 5.84 -0.27 7.06
N PHE A 166 6.33 -1.43 6.63
CA PHE A 166 6.31 -1.83 5.23
C PHE A 166 5.60 -3.19 5.08
N ARG A 167 5.70 -3.81 3.90
CA ARG A 167 4.98 -5.04 3.52
C ARG A 167 5.09 -6.18 4.53
N GLU A 168 6.27 -6.42 5.07
CA GLU A 168 6.57 -7.41 6.12
C GLU A 168 5.80 -7.18 7.42
N SER A 169 5.43 -5.94 7.71
CA SER A 169 4.65 -5.57 8.88
C SER A 169 3.15 -5.85 8.70
N CYS A 170 2.67 -5.92 7.45
CA CYS A 170 1.30 -6.29 7.13
C CYS A 170 0.99 -7.76 7.47
N VAL A 171 -0.29 -8.06 7.67
CA VAL A 171 -0.81 -9.43 7.74
C VAL A 171 -1.35 -9.80 6.36
N PHE A 172 -0.87 -10.89 5.77
CA PHE A 172 -1.44 -11.39 4.52
C PHE A 172 -2.71 -12.20 4.82
N HIS A 173 -3.88 -11.63 4.54
CA HIS A 173 -5.18 -12.20 4.84
C HIS A 173 -6.06 -12.24 3.59
N ARG A 174 -6.49 -13.44 3.19
CA ARG A 174 -7.40 -13.67 2.04
C ARG A 174 -6.93 -12.94 0.76
N GLY A 175 -5.64 -13.04 0.44
CA GLY A 175 -5.07 -12.43 -0.75
C GLY A 175 -4.74 -10.93 -0.64
N ASN A 176 -5.01 -10.30 0.50
CA ASN A 176 -4.79 -8.87 0.73
C ASN A 176 -3.74 -8.64 1.82
N TYR A 177 -2.99 -7.55 1.71
CA TYR A 177 -2.14 -7.06 2.79
C TYR A 177 -2.97 -6.18 3.72
N VAL A 178 -3.18 -6.66 4.96
CA VAL A 178 -3.99 -5.99 5.98
C VAL A 178 -3.08 -5.33 7.01
N LYS A 179 -3.36 -4.09 7.36
CA LYS A 179 -2.71 -3.29 8.39
C LYS A 179 -3.46 -3.49 9.71
N ASP A 180 -3.10 -4.55 10.42
CA ASP A 180 -3.72 -4.87 11.70
C ASP A 180 -3.28 -3.88 12.80
N LEU A 181 -4.14 -2.90 13.07
CA LEU A 181 -3.89 -1.81 14.01
C LEU A 181 -3.69 -2.30 15.46
N SER A 182 -4.22 -3.48 15.82
CA SER A 182 -4.01 -4.06 17.16
C SER A 182 -2.55 -4.40 17.45
N ARG A 183 -1.74 -4.56 16.39
CA ARG A 183 -0.30 -4.85 16.49
C ARG A 183 0.55 -3.61 16.71
N LEU A 184 -0.01 -2.40 16.64
CA LEU A 184 0.78 -1.16 16.76
C LEU A 184 1.29 -0.91 18.19
N GLY A 185 0.61 -1.41 19.22
CA GLY A 185 0.93 -1.05 20.61
C GLY A 185 0.44 0.35 20.96
N ARG A 186 -0.74 0.71 20.47
CA ARG A 186 -1.47 1.96 20.77
C ARG A 186 -2.90 1.62 21.15
N ASP A 187 -3.53 2.44 21.99
CA ASP A 187 -4.95 2.30 22.32
C ASP A 187 -5.79 2.58 21.07
N LEU A 188 -6.61 1.62 20.62
CA LEU A 188 -7.40 1.75 19.40
C LEU A 188 -8.41 2.91 19.43
N ARG A 189 -8.80 3.40 20.62
CA ARG A 189 -9.60 4.63 20.76
C ARG A 189 -8.83 5.88 20.34
N ARG A 190 -7.51 5.77 20.23
CA ARG A 190 -6.56 6.83 19.83
C ARG A 190 -5.73 6.42 18.60
N VAL A 191 -6.29 5.57 17.73
CA VAL A 191 -5.67 5.21 16.45
C VAL A 191 -6.61 5.53 15.30
N LEU A 192 -6.08 6.13 14.24
CA LEU A 192 -6.74 6.30 12.96
C LEU A 192 -5.94 5.61 11.86
N ILE A 193 -6.61 5.26 10.76
CA ILE A 193 -5.97 4.85 9.52
C ILE A 193 -6.53 5.65 8.34
N LEU A 194 -5.64 6.23 7.55
CA LEU A 194 -5.93 6.86 6.26
C LEU A 194 -5.34 5.99 5.16
N ASP A 195 -6.22 5.37 4.38
CA ASP A 195 -5.84 4.40 3.36
C ASP A 195 -6.93 4.35 2.29
N ASN A 196 -6.53 4.32 1.03
CA ASN A 196 -7.46 4.32 -0.09
C ASN A 196 -8.14 2.96 -0.33
N SER A 197 -7.63 1.89 0.27
CA SER A 197 -8.12 0.53 0.10
C SER A 197 -8.84 0.01 1.36
N PRO A 198 -10.17 -0.18 1.32
CA PRO A 198 -10.91 -0.78 2.43
C PRO A 198 -10.43 -2.16 2.88
N ALA A 199 -9.78 -2.92 1.99
CA ALA A 199 -9.19 -4.20 2.34
C ALA A 199 -8.02 -4.05 3.33
N SER A 200 -7.29 -2.93 3.28
CA SER A 200 -6.13 -2.67 4.15
C SER A 200 -6.52 -2.58 5.63
N TYR A 201 -7.72 -2.09 5.93
CA TYR A 201 -8.22 -1.92 7.31
C TYR A 201 -9.44 -2.78 7.61
N VAL A 202 -9.59 -3.92 6.94
CA VAL A 202 -10.75 -4.81 7.10
C VAL A 202 -10.99 -5.28 8.55
N PHE A 203 -9.94 -5.32 9.39
CA PHE A 203 -10.08 -5.65 10.81
C PHE A 203 -10.49 -4.47 11.69
N HIS A 204 -10.32 -3.23 11.22
CA HIS A 204 -10.54 -2.01 12.00
C HIS A 204 -11.30 -0.95 11.17
N PRO A 205 -12.47 -1.27 10.61
CA PRO A 205 -13.20 -0.32 9.75
C PRO A 205 -13.64 0.94 10.50
N ASP A 206 -13.92 0.83 11.80
CA ASP A 206 -14.35 1.95 12.65
C ASP A 206 -13.21 2.92 13.00
N ASN A 207 -11.95 2.61 12.64
CA ASN A 207 -10.79 3.47 12.81
C ASN A 207 -10.40 4.20 11.51
N ALA A 208 -11.09 3.89 10.40
CA ALA A 208 -10.69 4.37 9.10
C ALA A 208 -11.29 5.76 8.77
N VAL A 209 -10.44 6.61 8.22
CA VAL A 209 -10.84 7.78 7.44
C VAL A 209 -10.64 7.40 5.97
N PRO A 210 -11.70 7.06 5.22
CA PRO A 210 -11.56 6.70 3.82
C PRO A 210 -11.07 7.88 2.99
N VAL A 211 -10.28 7.59 1.96
CA VAL A 211 -9.78 8.54 0.97
C VAL A 211 -9.86 7.90 -0.41
N ALA A 212 -10.18 8.66 -1.44
CA ALA A 212 -10.18 8.14 -2.80
C ALA A 212 -8.74 7.84 -3.27
N SER A 213 -8.62 6.77 -4.06
CA SER A 213 -7.38 6.47 -4.78
C SER A 213 -7.05 7.60 -5.74
N TRP A 214 -5.81 8.06 -5.70
CA TRP A 214 -5.30 9.09 -6.58
C TRP A 214 -4.23 8.56 -7.53
N PHE A 215 -4.22 9.06 -8.77
CA PHE A 215 -3.29 8.61 -9.80
C PHE A 215 -2.56 9.80 -10.46
N ASP A 216 -3.31 10.71 -11.10
CA ASP A 216 -2.72 11.82 -11.87
C ASP A 216 -3.62 13.06 -11.96
N ASN A 217 -4.79 13.06 -11.29
CA ASN A 217 -5.70 14.19 -11.31
C ASN A 217 -5.13 15.37 -10.50
N MET A 218 -4.54 16.34 -11.18
CA MET A 218 -3.95 17.52 -10.54
C MET A 218 -4.99 18.54 -10.01
N SER A 219 -6.28 18.32 -10.27
CA SER A 219 -7.39 19.09 -9.66
C SER A 219 -7.95 18.42 -8.39
N ASP A 220 -7.35 17.32 -7.93
CA ASP A 220 -7.68 16.69 -6.66
C ASP A 220 -7.42 17.65 -5.49
N THR A 221 -8.34 17.69 -4.54
CA THR A 221 -8.25 18.50 -3.32
C THR A 221 -8.44 17.68 -2.05
N GLU A 222 -8.53 16.35 -2.15
CA GLU A 222 -9.06 15.53 -1.06
C GLU A 222 -8.19 15.59 0.20
N LEU A 223 -6.86 15.62 0.05
CA LEU A 223 -5.95 15.80 1.18
C LEU A 223 -6.16 17.15 1.89
N HIS A 224 -6.40 18.22 1.13
CA HIS A 224 -6.72 19.53 1.69
C HIS A 224 -8.09 19.53 2.39
N ASP A 225 -9.10 18.95 1.73
CA ASP A 225 -10.47 18.88 2.24
C ASP A 225 -10.61 18.01 3.50
N LEU A 226 -9.70 17.05 3.70
CA LEU A 226 -9.63 16.21 4.90
C LEU A 226 -8.98 16.91 6.11
N LEU A 227 -8.18 17.96 5.92
CA LEU A 227 -7.49 18.63 7.03
C LEU A 227 -8.45 19.14 8.12
N PRO A 228 -9.56 19.84 7.81
CA PRO A 228 -10.52 20.27 8.84
C PRO A 228 -11.12 19.11 9.65
N PHE A 229 -11.28 17.94 9.03
CA PHE A 229 -11.78 16.76 9.73
C PHE A 229 -10.73 16.15 10.66
N PHE A 230 -9.48 16.05 10.20
CA PHE A 230 -8.36 15.64 11.05
C PHE A 230 -8.11 16.61 12.21
N GLU A 231 -8.28 17.91 12.00
CA GLU A 231 -8.26 18.91 13.06
C GLU A 231 -9.29 18.62 14.16
N GLN A 232 -10.51 18.27 13.76
CA GLN A 232 -11.56 17.88 14.71
C GLN A 232 -11.16 16.61 15.47
N LEU A 233 -10.72 15.57 14.76
CA LEU A 233 -10.32 14.29 15.35
C LEU A 233 -9.13 14.44 16.30
N SER A 234 -8.18 15.35 16.04
CA SER A 234 -6.99 15.56 16.88
C SER A 234 -7.31 15.97 18.32
N ARG A 235 -8.53 16.48 18.55
CA ARG A 235 -8.98 17.04 19.85
C ARG A 235 -9.88 16.09 20.65
N VAL A 236 -10.23 14.92 20.10
CA VAL A 236 -11.11 13.99 20.81
C VAL A 236 -10.32 12.97 21.64
N ASP A 237 -10.93 12.51 22.74
CA ASP A 237 -10.35 11.46 23.58
C ASP A 237 -10.50 10.07 22.95
N ASP A 238 -11.63 9.85 22.27
CA ASP A 238 -12.00 8.59 21.62
C ASP A 238 -12.50 8.86 20.19
N VAL A 239 -11.78 8.35 19.19
CA VAL A 239 -12.10 8.52 17.76
C VAL A 239 -13.45 7.91 17.39
N TYR A 240 -13.90 6.88 18.09
CA TYR A 240 -15.19 6.23 17.82
C TYR A 240 -16.38 7.13 18.12
N SER A 241 -16.21 8.14 18.98
CA SER A 241 -17.24 9.15 19.27
C SER A 241 -17.63 9.97 18.04
N VAL A 242 -16.73 10.04 17.04
CA VAL A 242 -16.92 10.75 15.77
C VAL A 242 -17.16 9.75 14.64
N LEU A 243 -16.30 8.74 14.49
CA LEU A 243 -16.31 7.85 13.33
C LEU A 243 -17.52 6.91 13.25
N ARG A 244 -18.15 6.58 14.39
CA ARG A 244 -19.37 5.76 14.41
C ARG A 244 -20.66 6.55 14.28
N GLN A 245 -20.60 7.88 14.18
CA GLN A 245 -21.80 8.66 13.97
C GLN A 245 -22.30 8.49 12.53
N PRO A 246 -23.62 8.27 12.32
CA PRO A 246 -24.20 8.29 10.99
C PRO A 246 -23.87 9.63 10.32
N ARG A 247 -23.33 9.60 9.10
CA ARG A 247 -23.15 10.83 8.33
C ARG A 247 -24.54 11.38 7.98
N PRO A 248 -24.82 12.68 8.18
CA PRO A 248 -26.06 13.25 7.69
C PRO A 248 -26.14 13.08 6.17
N GLY A 249 -27.05 12.24 5.68
CA GLY A 249 -27.31 12.04 4.25
C GLY A 249 -26.77 10.74 3.62
N SER A 250 -26.29 9.77 4.41
CA SER A 250 -26.10 8.38 3.97
C SER A 250 -27.34 7.52 4.24
#